data_AF-A0A3P8R9U3-F1
#
_entry.id   AF-A0A3P8R9U3-F1
#
_cell.length_a   1.000
_cell.length_b   1.000
_cell.length_c   1.000
_cell.angle_alpha   90.00
_cell.angle_beta   90.00
_cell.angle_gamma   90.00
#
_symmetry.space_group_name_H-M   'P 1'
#
loop_
_entity.id
_entity.type
_entity.pdbx_description
1 polymer ?
#
loop_
_entity_poly.entity_id
_entity_poly.type
_entity_poly.pdbx_seq_one_letter_code
_entity_poly.pdbx_strand_id
1 'polypeptide(L)'
;MVLLPQIFIACLFLGMYSTGSLLGCKWIVKDQDDINHQFHVYNNRALGFLDMMITNTTKDAEIEHTVAFPNQLYHQKSKATDEDKLAFIVQILEEVAALFEEDHSSASWEENTVENFLNIVNKQAEELRSCVSSLSFKVQRRTEMYFKRLSNEILKKNGYSAEAWETIRNITEDHLRQCGFLVNSLGNAH
;
A
#
# COMPACT_ATOMS: atom_id res chain seq x y z
N MET A 1 -55.50 21.80 -33.89
CA MET A 1 -54.23 21.25 -34.40
C MET A 1 -53.12 22.16 -33.90
N VAL A 2 -52.54 21.82 -32.75
CA VAL A 2 -51.55 22.66 -32.06
C VAL A 2 -50.17 22.27 -32.58
N LEU A 3 -49.48 23.17 -33.26
CA LEU A 3 -48.07 23.05 -33.61
C LEU A 3 -47.24 23.55 -32.43
N LEU A 4 -46.63 22.63 -31.68
CA LEU A 4 -45.59 22.93 -30.69
C LEU A 4 -44.23 23.09 -31.41
N PRO A 5 -43.40 24.08 -31.05
CA PRO A 5 -42.07 24.21 -31.61
C PRO A 5 -41.13 23.16 -30.98
N GLN A 6 -40.35 22.48 -31.83
CA GLN A 6 -39.29 21.55 -31.39
C GLN A 6 -38.19 22.34 -30.69
N ILE A 7 -38.16 22.27 -29.36
CA ILE A 7 -37.03 22.75 -28.56
C ILE A 7 -35.94 21.68 -28.65
N PHE A 8 -34.92 21.92 -29.49
CA PHE A 8 -33.68 21.15 -29.46
C PHE A 8 -32.90 21.55 -28.21
N ILE A 9 -32.98 20.73 -27.15
CA ILE A 9 -32.16 20.87 -25.95
C ILE A 9 -30.75 20.39 -26.30
N ALA A 10 -29.84 21.33 -26.55
CA ALA A 10 -28.42 21.04 -26.65
C ALA A 10 -27.89 20.75 -25.24
N CYS A 11 -27.71 19.47 -24.92
CA CYS A 11 -27.03 19.05 -23.71
C CYS A 11 -25.55 19.47 -23.78
N LEU A 12 -25.22 20.61 -23.19
CA LEU A 12 -23.84 20.94 -22.83
C LEU A 12 -23.40 19.93 -21.76
N PHE A 13 -22.76 18.85 -22.19
CA PHE A 13 -21.99 17.98 -21.31
C PHE A 13 -20.77 18.77 -20.84
N LEU A 14 -20.95 19.61 -19.81
CA LEU A 14 -19.84 20.02 -18.96
C LEU A 14 -19.36 18.75 -18.28
N GLY A 15 -18.34 18.13 -18.87
CA GLY A 15 -17.56 17.09 -18.22
C GLY A 15 -16.98 17.68 -16.94
N MET A 16 -17.69 17.50 -15.83
CA MET A 16 -17.10 17.64 -14.51
C MET A 16 -16.06 16.53 -14.42
N TYR A 17 -14.80 16.86 -14.71
CA TYR A 17 -13.69 16.05 -14.22
C TYR A 17 -13.92 15.98 -12.71
N SER A 18 -14.30 14.80 -12.21
CA SER A 18 -14.36 14.58 -10.78
C SER A 18 -12.93 14.55 -10.27
N THR A 19 -12.35 15.72 -10.04
CA THR A 19 -11.26 15.84 -9.08
C THR A 19 -11.86 15.37 -7.77
N GLY A 20 -11.52 14.14 -7.36
CA GLY A 20 -11.90 13.60 -6.07
C GLY A 20 -11.60 14.66 -5.02
N SER A 21 -12.63 15.08 -4.29
CA SER A 21 -12.48 16.18 -3.36
C SER A 21 -11.61 15.73 -2.19
N LEU A 22 -10.40 16.28 -2.08
CA LEU A 22 -9.44 16.01 -0.97
C LEU A 22 -9.91 16.57 0.38
N LEU A 23 -11.15 17.06 0.49
CA LEU A 23 -11.71 17.69 1.70
C LEU A 23 -11.69 16.77 2.95
N GLY A 24 -11.41 15.47 2.79
CA GLY A 24 -11.29 14.50 3.89
C GLY A 24 -9.86 14.16 4.33
N CYS A 25 -8.83 14.60 3.60
CA CYS A 25 -7.44 14.26 3.92
C CYS A 25 -6.98 14.90 5.25
N LYS A 26 -6.35 14.10 6.12
CA LYS A 26 -5.72 14.54 7.37
C LYS A 26 -4.43 15.32 7.12
N TRP A 27 -3.91 15.97 8.15
CA TRP A 27 -2.89 17.02 8.07
C TRP A 27 -1.52 16.63 7.52
N ILE A 28 -1.15 15.34 7.49
CA ILE A 28 0.03 14.87 6.74
C ILE A 28 -0.19 15.01 5.22
N VAL A 29 -1.42 15.31 4.78
CA VAL A 29 -1.83 15.40 3.39
C VAL A 29 -2.81 16.56 3.21
N LYS A 30 -2.33 17.73 2.78
CA LYS A 30 -3.21 18.86 2.42
C LYS A 30 -3.47 18.98 0.92
N ASP A 31 -2.53 18.56 0.09
CA ASP A 31 -2.64 18.53 -1.38
C ASP A 31 -1.76 17.41 -1.98
N GLN A 32 -1.78 17.23 -3.31
CA GLN A 32 -1.09 16.12 -3.99
C GLN A 32 0.43 16.17 -3.85
N ASP A 33 1.04 17.35 -3.84
CA ASP A 33 2.48 17.51 -3.64
C ASP A 33 2.85 17.20 -2.18
N ASP A 34 1.96 17.54 -1.24
CA ASP A 34 2.07 17.17 0.17
C ASP A 34 1.93 15.64 0.38
N ILE A 35 1.02 14.95 -0.34
CA ILE A 35 0.95 13.47 -0.34
C ILE A 35 2.29 12.88 -0.71
N ASN A 36 2.80 13.30 -1.87
CA ASN A 36 4.00 12.71 -2.43
C ASN A 36 5.19 12.91 -1.50
N HIS A 37 5.44 14.17 -1.11
CA HIS A 37 6.55 14.50 -0.23
C HIS A 37 6.46 13.78 1.13
N GLN A 38 5.30 13.85 1.80
CA GLN A 38 5.17 13.28 3.13
C GLN A 38 5.19 11.76 3.10
N PHE A 39 4.54 11.13 2.11
CA PHE A 39 4.62 9.69 1.95
C PHE A 39 6.08 9.24 1.85
N HIS A 40 6.91 9.88 1.01
CA HIS A 40 8.33 9.50 0.94
C HIS A 40 9.10 9.73 2.23
N VAL A 41 8.81 10.79 2.99
CA VAL A 41 9.44 11.00 4.30
C VAL A 41 9.16 9.83 5.25
N TYR A 42 7.90 9.41 5.37
CA TYR A 42 7.53 8.29 6.25
C TYR A 42 7.97 6.94 5.68
N ASN A 43 7.86 6.74 4.36
CA ASN A 43 8.27 5.51 3.70
C ASN A 43 9.78 5.29 3.81
N ASN A 44 10.58 6.35 3.69
CA ASN A 44 12.04 6.28 3.91
C ASN A 44 12.38 5.94 5.37
N ARG A 45 11.60 6.41 6.35
CA ARG A 45 11.77 6.00 7.75
C ARG A 45 11.42 4.53 7.95
N ALA A 46 10.33 4.05 7.37
CA ALA A 46 9.95 2.65 7.41
C ALA A 46 11.05 1.75 6.78
N LEU A 47 11.56 2.13 5.61
CA LEU A 47 12.68 1.45 4.96
C LEU A 47 13.95 1.48 5.83
N GLY A 48 14.24 2.59 6.51
CA GLY A 48 15.35 2.67 7.46
C GLY A 48 15.22 1.70 8.63
N PHE A 49 14.01 1.52 9.19
CA PHE A 49 13.79 0.51 10.22
C PHE A 49 13.93 -0.92 9.68
N LEU A 50 13.48 -1.20 8.45
CA LEU A 50 13.72 -2.51 7.82
C LEU A 50 15.21 -2.79 7.56
N ASP A 51 16.01 -1.77 7.26
CA ASP A 51 17.47 -1.89 7.11
C ASP A 51 18.14 -2.20 8.45
N MET A 52 17.66 -1.59 9.54
CA MET A 52 18.11 -1.90 10.89
C MET A 52 17.73 -3.31 11.36
N MET A 53 16.71 -3.92 10.76
CA MET A 53 16.29 -5.31 11.01
C MET A 53 17.10 -6.36 10.22
N ILE A 54 18.20 -6.00 9.57
CA ILE A 54 19.00 -7.00 8.84
C ILE A 54 19.65 -7.98 9.83
N THR A 55 19.44 -9.27 9.59
CA THR A 55 20.12 -10.33 10.33
C THR A 55 21.34 -10.84 9.57
N ASN A 56 22.43 -11.15 10.29
CA ASN A 56 23.57 -11.87 9.74
C ASN A 56 23.27 -13.39 9.64
N THR A 57 22.13 -13.76 9.08
CA THR A 57 21.84 -15.16 8.79
C THR A 57 22.85 -15.66 7.76
N THR A 58 23.46 -16.82 8.01
CA THR A 58 24.40 -17.43 7.07
C THR A 58 23.66 -17.69 5.76
N LYS A 59 24.16 -17.13 4.65
CA LYS A 59 23.60 -17.18 3.28
C LYS A 59 23.25 -18.59 2.75
N ASP A 60 23.54 -19.64 3.51
CA ASP A 60 23.45 -21.04 3.10
C ASP A 60 22.08 -21.69 3.36
N ALA A 61 21.15 -20.99 4.02
CA ALA A 61 19.78 -21.44 4.24
C ALA A 61 18.77 -20.57 3.46
N GLU A 62 18.89 -20.53 2.13
CA GLU A 62 17.84 -19.94 1.28
C GLU A 62 16.55 -20.76 1.43
N ILE A 63 15.51 -20.14 1.99
CA ILE A 63 14.17 -20.72 1.94
C ILE A 63 13.65 -20.54 0.52
N GLU A 64 13.44 -21.65 -0.19
CA GLU A 64 12.70 -21.65 -1.45
C GLU A 64 11.23 -21.24 -1.18
N HIS A 65 10.92 -19.97 -1.37
CA HIS A 65 9.56 -19.46 -1.30
C HIS A 65 8.90 -19.45 -2.69
N THR A 66 7.68 -19.98 -2.77
CA THR A 66 6.92 -20.11 -4.03
C THR A 66 5.96 -18.95 -4.28
N VAL A 67 5.92 -17.98 -3.37
CA VAL A 67 4.98 -16.85 -3.44
C VAL A 67 5.59 -15.74 -4.29
N ALA A 68 5.29 -15.77 -5.58
CA ALA A 68 5.74 -14.74 -6.51
C ALA A 68 5.21 -13.34 -6.14
N PHE A 69 6.07 -12.33 -6.24
CA PHE A 69 5.70 -10.92 -6.03
C PHE A 69 4.58 -10.50 -7.00
N PRO A 70 3.55 -9.75 -6.55
CA PRO A 70 2.33 -9.54 -7.30
C PRO A 70 2.45 -8.38 -8.31
N ASN A 71 3.47 -8.45 -9.18
CA ASN A 71 3.78 -7.43 -10.19
C ASN A 71 2.57 -7.04 -11.05
N GLN A 72 1.73 -8.01 -11.40
CA GLN A 72 0.51 -7.76 -12.18
C GLN A 72 -0.51 -6.88 -11.43
N LEU A 73 -0.64 -7.03 -10.10
CA LEU A 73 -1.54 -6.19 -9.29
C LEU A 73 -1.04 -4.74 -9.28
N TYR A 74 0.26 -4.53 -9.05
CA TYR A 74 0.88 -3.20 -9.10
C TYR A 74 0.75 -2.55 -10.48
N HIS A 75 1.03 -3.30 -11.56
CA HIS A 75 0.85 -2.79 -12.93
C HIS A 75 -0.61 -2.41 -13.22
N GLN A 76 -1.59 -3.22 -12.81
CA GLN A 76 -3.00 -2.88 -12.95
C GLN A 76 -3.36 -1.60 -12.18
N LYS A 77 -2.86 -1.48 -10.95
CA LYS A 77 -3.15 -0.33 -10.09
C LYS A 77 -2.47 0.96 -10.52
N SER A 78 -1.30 0.90 -11.15
CA SER A 78 -0.64 2.08 -11.71
C SER A 78 -1.49 2.86 -12.73
N LYS A 79 -2.47 2.18 -13.36
CA LYS A 79 -3.39 2.75 -14.37
C LYS A 79 -4.78 3.08 -13.82
N ALA A 80 -5.00 2.88 -12.52
CA ALA A 80 -6.28 3.16 -11.88
C ALA A 80 -6.44 4.65 -11.55
N THR A 81 -7.61 5.03 -11.04
CA THR A 81 -7.83 6.37 -10.50
C THR A 81 -6.91 6.63 -9.30
N ASP A 82 -6.63 7.90 -9.01
CA ASP A 82 -5.79 8.26 -7.86
C ASP A 82 -6.38 7.75 -6.54
N GLU A 83 -7.70 7.80 -6.40
CA GLU A 83 -8.40 7.25 -5.23
C GLU A 83 -8.22 5.71 -5.13
N ASP A 84 -8.31 4.99 -6.25
CA ASP A 84 -8.07 3.53 -6.27
C ASP A 84 -6.61 3.15 -6.00
N LYS A 85 -5.66 4.00 -6.39
CA LYS A 85 -4.23 3.84 -6.06
C LYS A 85 -4.02 4.03 -4.57
N LEU A 86 -4.55 5.11 -4.00
CA LEU A 86 -4.48 5.39 -2.56
C LEU A 86 -5.14 4.29 -1.73
N ALA A 87 -6.34 3.84 -2.11
CA ALA A 87 -7.03 2.73 -1.45
C ALA A 87 -6.20 1.44 -1.47
N PHE A 88 -5.51 1.16 -2.58
CA PHE A 88 -4.63 0.01 -2.69
C PHE A 88 -3.38 0.15 -1.81
N ILE A 89 -2.73 1.32 -1.80
CA ILE A 89 -1.57 1.59 -0.92
C ILE A 89 -1.96 1.42 0.55
N VAL A 90 -3.10 1.98 0.97
CA VAL A 90 -3.63 1.80 2.34
C VAL A 90 -3.76 0.32 2.67
N GLN A 91 -4.36 -0.48 1.79
CA GLN A 91 -4.47 -1.92 2.02
C GLN A 91 -3.10 -2.60 2.11
N ILE A 92 -2.13 -2.25 1.27
CA ILE A 92 -0.77 -2.81 1.36
C ILE A 92 -0.15 -2.51 2.73
N LEU A 93 -0.26 -1.27 3.21
CA LEU A 93 0.29 -0.87 4.51
C LEU A 93 -0.41 -1.61 5.67
N GLU A 94 -1.73 -1.76 5.64
CA GLU A 94 -2.50 -2.51 6.63
C GLU A 94 -2.11 -4.00 6.66
N GLU A 95 -1.93 -4.62 5.50
CA GLU A 95 -1.52 -6.03 5.40
C GLU A 95 -0.06 -6.24 5.82
N VAL A 96 0.83 -5.27 5.53
CA VAL A 96 2.22 -5.28 6.04
C VAL A 96 2.23 -5.17 7.56
N ALA A 97 1.44 -4.26 8.14
CA ALA A 97 1.33 -4.12 9.60
C ALA A 97 0.83 -5.43 10.23
N ALA A 98 -0.26 -6.00 9.72
CA ALA A 98 -0.80 -7.25 10.22
C ALA A 98 0.18 -8.43 10.10
N LEU A 99 1.01 -8.45 9.05
CA LEU A 99 2.04 -9.49 8.88
C LEU A 99 3.14 -9.37 9.95
N PHE A 100 3.58 -8.16 10.28
CA PHE A 100 4.62 -7.90 11.28
C PHE A 100 4.10 -7.99 12.74
N GLU A 101 2.79 -8.11 12.95
CA GLU A 101 2.20 -8.43 14.26
C GLU A 101 2.26 -9.95 14.57
N GLU A 102 2.61 -10.80 13.60
CA GLU A 102 2.85 -12.24 13.85
C GLU A 102 4.13 -12.49 14.66
N ASP A 103 4.30 -13.71 15.19
CA ASP A 103 5.44 -14.08 16.03
C ASP A 103 6.78 -14.01 15.27
N HIS A 104 7.55 -12.95 15.57
CA HIS A 104 8.89 -12.70 15.05
C HIS A 104 9.99 -12.94 16.09
N SER A 105 9.73 -13.70 17.15
CA SER A 105 10.71 -13.98 18.22
C SER A 105 11.99 -14.65 17.71
N SER A 106 11.91 -15.45 16.65
CA SER A 106 13.09 -16.09 16.02
C SER A 106 13.95 -15.13 15.19
N ALA A 107 13.43 -13.97 14.78
CA ALA A 107 14.11 -13.06 13.85
C ALA A 107 15.25 -12.28 14.52
N SER A 108 15.42 -12.36 15.84
CA SER A 108 16.46 -11.64 16.62
C SER A 108 16.48 -10.11 16.44
N TRP A 109 15.43 -9.54 15.84
CA TRP A 109 15.27 -8.10 15.64
C TRP A 109 15.08 -7.39 16.99
N GLU A 110 15.60 -6.17 17.09
CA GLU A 110 15.33 -5.33 18.25
C GLU A 110 13.84 -4.96 18.29
N GLU A 111 13.17 -5.29 19.39
CA GLU A 111 11.72 -5.07 19.56
C GLU A 111 11.32 -3.62 19.31
N ASN A 112 12.06 -2.65 19.85
CA ASN A 112 11.83 -1.21 19.62
C ASN A 112 11.94 -0.83 18.13
N THR A 113 12.82 -1.47 17.37
CA THR A 113 12.94 -1.23 15.92
C THR A 113 11.69 -1.74 15.19
N VAL A 114 11.14 -2.89 15.59
CA VAL A 114 9.88 -3.43 15.04
C VAL A 114 8.68 -2.56 15.42
N GLU A 115 8.58 -2.14 16.68
CA GLU A 115 7.54 -1.24 17.15
C GLU A 115 7.56 0.10 16.39
N ASN A 116 8.74 0.69 16.18
CA ASN A 116 8.88 1.93 15.42
C ASN A 116 8.48 1.75 13.95
N PHE A 117 8.84 0.63 13.33
CA PHE A 117 8.38 0.28 11.99
C PHE A 117 6.85 0.20 11.92
N LEU A 118 6.23 -0.58 12.80
CA LEU A 118 4.77 -0.74 12.88
C LEU A 118 4.08 0.61 13.12
N ASN A 119 4.61 1.45 14.01
CA ASN A 119 4.08 2.78 14.28
C ASN A 119 4.07 3.65 13.02
N ILE A 120 5.16 3.65 12.24
CA ILE A 120 5.25 4.43 11.00
C ILE A 120 4.31 3.88 9.91
N VAL A 121 4.26 2.55 9.72
CA VAL A 121 3.38 1.93 8.71
C VAL A 121 1.91 2.16 9.04
N ASN A 122 1.50 1.93 10.29
CA ASN A 122 0.13 2.20 10.76
C ASN A 122 -0.23 3.68 10.63
N LYS A 123 0.71 4.58 10.95
CA LYS A 123 0.47 6.02 10.80
C LYS A 123 0.24 6.41 9.34
N GLN A 124 1.04 5.89 8.42
CA GLN A 124 0.85 6.13 6.99
C GLN A 124 -0.50 5.61 6.51
N ALA A 125 -0.90 4.39 6.91
CA ALA A 125 -2.19 3.81 6.56
C ALA A 125 -3.35 4.68 7.07
N GLU A 126 -3.33 5.09 8.34
CA GLU A 126 -4.36 5.91 8.97
C GLU A 126 -4.54 7.27 8.27
N GLU A 127 -3.42 7.92 7.94
CA GLU A 127 -3.42 9.24 7.31
C GLU A 127 -3.88 9.15 5.85
N LEU A 128 -3.38 8.19 5.07
CA LEU A 128 -3.83 8.00 3.69
C LEU A 128 -5.28 7.54 3.60
N ARG A 129 -5.75 6.73 4.55
CA ARG A 129 -7.14 6.27 4.59
C ARG A 129 -8.14 7.41 4.68
N SER A 130 -7.76 8.53 5.31
CA SER A 130 -8.61 9.73 5.37
C SER A 130 -8.84 10.38 4.00
N CYS A 131 -7.94 10.16 3.04
CA CYS A 131 -8.05 10.64 1.67
C CYS A 131 -8.90 9.75 0.75
N VAL A 132 -9.29 8.57 1.22
CA VAL A 132 -10.04 7.60 0.44
C VAL A 132 -11.49 7.64 0.89
N SER A 133 -12.43 7.84 -0.03
CA SER A 133 -13.84 7.79 0.36
C SER A 133 -14.23 6.40 0.85
N SER A 134 -15.19 6.33 1.78
CA SER A 134 -15.71 5.05 2.27
C SER A 134 -16.36 4.20 1.17
N LEU A 135 -16.72 4.80 0.03
CA LEU A 135 -17.29 4.14 -1.13
C LEU A 135 -16.23 3.46 -2.02
N SER A 136 -15.02 4.01 -2.07
CA SER A 136 -13.89 3.51 -2.85
C SER A 136 -13.00 2.54 -2.06
N PHE A 137 -12.97 2.67 -0.72
CA PHE A 137 -12.26 1.71 0.12
C PHE A 137 -12.99 0.36 0.15
N LYS A 138 -12.59 -0.53 -0.76
CA LYS A 138 -13.00 -1.93 -0.77
C LYS A 138 -11.75 -2.79 -0.67
N VAL A 139 -11.67 -3.59 0.39
CA VAL A 139 -10.62 -4.60 0.57
C VAL A 139 -10.56 -5.47 -0.68
N GLN A 140 -9.43 -5.45 -1.36
CA GLN A 140 -9.21 -6.26 -2.54
C GLN A 140 -8.80 -7.65 -2.09
N ARG A 141 -9.71 -8.61 -2.26
CA ARG A 141 -9.52 -10.01 -1.86
C ARG A 141 -8.24 -10.63 -2.45
N ARG A 142 -7.81 -10.21 -3.65
CA ARG A 142 -6.56 -10.72 -4.27
C ARG A 142 -5.32 -10.30 -3.48
N THR A 143 -5.29 -9.07 -2.99
CA THR A 143 -4.22 -8.54 -2.15
C THR A 143 -4.20 -9.25 -0.80
N GLU A 144 -5.35 -9.35 -0.14
CA GLU A 144 -5.50 -10.08 1.13
C GLU A 144 -5.06 -11.54 1.02
N MET A 145 -5.51 -12.25 -0.03
CA MET A 145 -5.08 -13.63 -0.27
C MET A 145 -3.59 -13.75 -0.53
N TYR A 146 -2.97 -12.74 -1.15
CA TYR A 146 -1.53 -12.73 -1.38
C TYR A 146 -0.75 -12.62 -0.04
N PHE A 147 -1.11 -11.69 0.86
CA PHE A 147 -0.47 -11.59 2.17
C PHE A 147 -0.73 -12.80 3.06
N LYS A 148 -1.94 -13.38 3.01
CA LYS A 148 -2.20 -14.68 3.65
C LYS A 148 -1.31 -15.81 3.14
N ARG A 149 -0.95 -15.79 1.85
CA ARG A 149 0.01 -16.76 1.29
C ARG A 149 1.43 -16.50 1.78
N LEU A 150 1.85 -15.24 1.94
CA LEU A 150 3.13 -14.93 2.58
C LEU A 150 3.20 -15.51 4.00
N SER A 151 2.20 -15.21 4.83
CA SER A 151 2.07 -15.76 6.19
C SER A 151 2.10 -17.30 6.20
N ASN A 152 1.27 -17.95 5.38
CA ASN A 152 1.14 -19.41 5.44
C ASN A 152 2.32 -20.15 4.81
N GLU A 153 2.76 -19.74 3.61
CA GLU A 153 3.76 -20.49 2.83
C GLU A 153 5.20 -20.14 3.19
N ILE A 154 5.44 -18.95 3.77
CA ILE A 154 6.78 -18.51 4.18
C ILE A 154 6.92 -18.61 5.68
N LEU A 155 6.08 -17.93 6.48
CA LEU A 155 6.25 -17.93 7.93
C LEU A 155 5.86 -19.27 8.55
N LYS A 156 4.58 -19.67 8.46
CA LYS A 156 4.07 -20.86 9.17
C LYS A 156 4.73 -22.15 8.70
N LYS A 157 4.90 -22.34 7.40
CA LYS A 157 5.53 -23.54 6.83
C LYS A 157 6.98 -23.72 7.26
N ASN A 158 7.70 -22.62 7.50
CA ASN A 158 9.08 -22.64 7.96
C ASN A 158 9.20 -22.37 9.46
N GLY A 159 8.10 -22.53 10.23
CA GLY A 159 8.10 -22.43 11.68
C GLY A 159 8.55 -21.06 12.21
N TYR A 160 8.22 -19.99 11.49
CA TYR A 160 8.61 -18.62 11.83
C TYR A 160 10.13 -18.46 12.03
N SER A 161 10.96 -19.17 11.25
CA SER A 161 12.41 -19.10 11.38
C SER A 161 12.97 -17.70 11.05
N ALA A 162 14.21 -17.43 11.47
CA ALA A 162 14.90 -16.18 11.17
C ALA A 162 15.00 -15.93 9.65
N GLU A 163 15.28 -16.97 8.87
CA GLU A 163 15.39 -16.90 7.41
C GLU A 163 14.03 -16.63 6.74
N ALA A 164 12.94 -17.13 7.33
CA ALA A 164 11.60 -16.86 6.83
C ALA A 164 11.23 -15.40 7.02
N TRP A 165 11.56 -14.84 8.19
CA TRP A 165 11.39 -13.43 8.49
C TRP A 165 12.29 -12.53 7.66
N GLU A 166 13.53 -12.93 7.39
CA GLU A 166 14.43 -12.22 6.47
C GLU A 166 13.85 -12.18 5.04
N THR A 167 13.22 -13.28 4.60
CA THR A 167 12.49 -13.32 3.32
C THR A 167 11.31 -12.34 3.32
N ILE A 168 10.50 -12.32 4.38
CA ILE A 168 9.38 -11.37 4.52
C ILE A 168 9.88 -9.93 4.56
N ARG A 169 10.96 -9.62 5.27
CA ARG A 169 11.58 -8.29 5.36
C ARG A 169 11.92 -7.76 3.97
N ASN A 170 12.56 -8.57 3.13
CA ASN A 170 12.91 -8.21 1.74
C ASN A 170 11.67 -8.00 0.86
N ILE A 171 10.66 -8.88 0.95
CA ILE A 171 9.40 -8.72 0.21
C ILE A 171 8.66 -7.44 0.63
N THR A 172 8.67 -7.12 1.92
CA THR A 172 8.07 -5.90 2.45
C THR A 172 8.80 -4.65 1.96
N GLU A 173 10.14 -4.69 1.88
CA GLU A 173 10.92 -3.62 1.25
C GLU A 173 10.45 -3.34 -0.17
N ASP A 174 10.26 -4.39 -0.99
CA ASP A 174 9.74 -4.28 -2.35
C ASP A 174 8.34 -3.67 -2.39
N HIS A 175 7.45 -4.05 -1.47
CA HIS A 175 6.12 -3.45 -1.36
C HIS A 175 6.16 -1.95 -1.04
N LEU A 176 6.99 -1.54 -0.09
CA LEU A 176 7.16 -0.13 0.27
C LEU A 176 7.72 0.70 -0.90
N ARG A 177 8.67 0.14 -1.66
CA ARG A 177 9.19 0.77 -2.88
C ARG A 177 8.11 0.92 -3.95
N GLN A 178 7.32 -0.13 -4.18
CA GLN A 178 6.21 -0.07 -5.15
C GLN A 178 5.10 0.91 -4.73
N CYS A 179 4.80 1.03 -3.44
CA CYS A 179 3.90 2.07 -2.95
C CYS A 179 4.43 3.47 -3.26
N GLY A 180 5.73 3.71 -3.08
CA GLY A 180 6.37 4.96 -3.48
C GLY A 180 6.22 5.27 -4.98
N PHE A 181 6.35 4.26 -5.86
CA PHE A 181 6.11 4.44 -7.29
C PHE A 181 4.64 4.76 -7.61
N LEU A 182 3.69 4.12 -6.92
CA LEU A 182 2.27 4.42 -7.10
C LEU A 182 1.93 5.85 -6.67
N VAL A 183 2.47 6.31 -5.54
CA VAL A 183 2.31 7.69 -5.07
C VAL A 183 2.88 8.70 -6.06
N ASN A 184 4.06 8.42 -6.63
CA ASN A 184 4.65 9.27 -7.68
C ASN A 184 3.80 9.32 -8.97
N SER A 185 2.92 8.35 -9.18
CA SER A 185 2.06 8.27 -10.36
C SER A 185 0.71 8.97 -10.20
N LEU A 186 0.44 9.55 -9.03
CA LEU A 186 -0.80 10.29 -8.79
C LEU A 186 -0.87 11.53 -9.70
N GLY A 187 -2.07 11.92 -10.14
CA GLY A 187 -2.27 13.01 -11.11
C GLY A 187 -1.97 12.63 -12.57
N ASN A 188 -1.45 11.43 -12.83
CA ASN A 188 -1.13 10.94 -14.19
C ASN A 188 -2.20 10.01 -14.78
N ALA A 189 -3.41 9.95 -14.20
CA ALA A 189 -4.49 9.15 -14.75
C ALA A 189 -5.04 9.80 -16.05
N HIS A 190 -4.87 9.13 -17.19
CA HIS A 190 -5.42 9.51 -18.49
C HIS A 190 -6.76 8.85 -18.76
#